data_AF-A0A7S3YJ48-F1
#
_entry.id   AF-A0A7S3YJ48-F1
#
_cell.length_a   1.000
_cell.length_b   1.000
_cell.length_c   1.000
_cell.angle_alpha   90.00
_cell.angle_beta   90.00
_cell.angle_gamma   90.00
#
_symmetry.space_group_name_H-M   'P 1'
#
loop_
_entity.id
_entity.type
_entity.pdbx_description
1 polymer ?
#
loop_
_entity_poly.entity_id
_entity_poly.type
_entity_poly.pdbx_seq_one_letter_code
_entity_poly.pdbx_strand_id
1 'polypeptide(L)'
;AAGLANVTVFEGGAEELLEHYNHWDIGFGLHCCGSLTDLSQKMCVEVGATYVIVPCCYGQVSKNGCRSQCLFEHLDCNDFSTIASAADFSVAADDEDFPTSEQFQVAKKCMMIVDADRNSWAAEAAGYSTSLESLFPLSCSPKNNLIVGVLKKHQSDDSYKNL
;
A
#
# COMPACT_ATOMS: atom_id res chain seq x y z
N ALA A 1 -2.47 22.25 23.78
CA ALA A 1 -2.93 21.94 22.41
C ALA A 1 -2.07 22.73 21.42
N ALA A 2 -1.73 22.15 20.26
CA ALA A 2 -0.74 22.71 19.33
C ALA A 2 -1.17 23.99 18.57
N GLY A 3 -2.38 24.51 18.79
CA GLY A 3 -2.85 25.77 18.19
C GLY A 3 -3.14 25.71 16.69
N LEU A 4 -3.23 24.52 16.10
CA LEU A 4 -3.50 24.32 14.67
C LEU A 4 -4.99 24.56 14.38
N ALA A 5 -5.28 25.37 13.37
CA ALA A 5 -6.64 25.71 12.92
C ALA A 5 -7.02 25.06 11.58
N ASN A 6 -6.07 24.36 10.95
CA ASN A 6 -6.18 23.74 9.63
C ASN A 6 -6.05 22.21 9.69
N VAL A 7 -6.33 21.63 10.86
CA VAL A 7 -6.29 20.18 11.08
C VAL A 7 -7.63 19.76 11.63
N THR A 8 -8.25 18.81 10.95
CA THR A 8 -9.46 18.13 11.43
C THR A 8 -9.07 16.71 11.80
N VAL A 9 -9.52 16.28 12.99
CA VAL A 9 -9.36 14.90 13.44
C VAL A 9 -10.71 14.23 13.33
N PHE A 10 -10.72 13.04 12.73
CA PHE A 10 -11.88 12.18 12.64
C PHE A 10 -11.63 10.94 13.51
N GLU A 11 -12.57 10.65 14.41
CA GLU A 11 -12.58 9.43 15.22
C GLU A 11 -13.76 8.59 14.77
N GLY A 12 -13.48 7.49 14.07
CA GLY A 12 -14.53 6.64 13.52
C GLY A 12 -13.97 5.55 12.61
N GLY A 13 -14.87 4.81 11.97
CA GLY A 13 -14.51 3.80 10.99
C GLY A 13 -14.02 4.41 9.67
N ALA A 14 -13.23 3.64 8.90
CA ALA A 14 -12.80 4.07 7.58
C ALA A 14 -13.98 4.24 6.59
N GLU A 15 -15.02 3.40 6.68
CA GLU A 15 -16.23 3.59 5.87
C GLU A 15 -17.00 4.85 6.29
N GLU A 16 -17.08 5.14 7.58
CA GLU A 16 -17.71 6.35 8.12
C GLU A 16 -16.96 7.62 7.68
N LEU A 17 -15.63 7.55 7.57
CA LEU A 17 -14.81 8.63 7.03
C LEU A 17 -15.24 8.99 5.60
N LEU A 18 -15.49 8.00 4.73
CA LEU A 18 -15.94 8.23 3.36
C LEU A 18 -17.32 8.87 3.26
N GLU A 19 -18.20 8.59 4.22
CA GLU A 19 -19.52 9.23 4.30
C GLU A 19 -19.41 10.72 4.68
N HIS A 20 -18.45 11.07 5.53
CA HIS A 20 -18.23 12.44 5.99
C HIS A 20 -17.36 13.27 5.03
N TYR A 21 -16.35 12.64 4.44
CA TYR A 21 -15.41 13.24 3.51
C TYR A 21 -15.45 12.45 2.21
N ASN A 22 -15.99 13.06 1.16
CA ASN A 22 -16.13 12.42 -0.14
C ASN A 22 -15.09 12.89 -1.18
N HIS A 23 -14.09 13.66 -0.74
CA HIS A 23 -13.04 14.18 -1.60
C HIS A 23 -11.78 14.54 -0.83
N TRP A 24 -10.63 14.15 -1.36
CA TRP A 24 -9.30 14.64 -1.00
C TRP A 24 -8.35 14.43 -2.18
N ASP A 25 -7.28 15.23 -2.24
CA ASP A 25 -6.30 15.14 -3.33
C ASP A 25 -5.28 14.01 -3.11
N ILE A 26 -4.86 13.82 -1.85
CA ILE A 26 -3.81 12.90 -1.47
C ILE A 26 -4.23 12.12 -0.22
N GLY A 27 -4.17 10.79 -0.30
CA GLY A 27 -4.24 9.89 0.84
C GLY A 27 -2.85 9.38 1.23
N PHE A 28 -2.55 9.39 2.52
CA PHE A 28 -1.29 8.87 3.05
C PHE A 28 -1.54 7.87 4.17
N GLY A 29 -0.90 6.71 4.08
CA GLY A 29 -1.06 5.63 5.06
C GLY A 29 0.28 5.14 5.59
N LEU A 30 0.50 5.26 6.90
CA LEU A 30 1.62 4.66 7.60
C LEU A 30 1.13 3.51 8.46
N HIS A 31 1.86 2.41 8.49
CA HIS A 31 1.46 1.22 9.26
C HIS A 31 0.03 0.77 8.92
N CYS A 32 -0.33 0.76 7.64
CA CYS A 32 -1.56 0.12 7.21
C CYS A 32 -1.36 -1.41 7.27
N CYS A 33 -2.00 -2.07 8.24
CA CYS A 33 -1.79 -3.49 8.48
C CYS A 33 -2.92 -4.32 7.87
N GLY A 34 -2.58 -5.34 7.09
CA GLY A 34 -3.52 -6.28 6.51
C GLY A 34 -4.55 -5.62 5.61
N SER A 35 -5.82 -5.89 5.90
CA SER A 35 -6.98 -5.34 5.20
C SER A 35 -7.09 -3.82 5.29
N LEU A 36 -6.45 -3.16 6.26
CA LEU A 36 -6.45 -1.70 6.35
C LEU A 36 -5.72 -1.07 5.16
N THR A 37 -4.67 -1.71 4.63
CA THR A 37 -4.00 -1.25 3.40
C THR A 37 -4.94 -1.31 2.21
N ASP A 38 -5.66 -2.42 2.08
CA ASP A 38 -6.59 -2.62 0.97
C ASP A 38 -7.75 -1.64 1.04
N LEU A 39 -8.29 -1.41 2.24
CA LEU A 39 -9.34 -0.43 2.49
C LEU A 39 -8.84 1.00 2.20
N SER A 40 -7.69 1.40 2.75
CA SER A 40 -7.13 2.74 2.54
C SER A 40 -6.88 3.03 1.06
N GLN A 41 -6.32 2.06 0.33
CA GLN A 41 -6.12 2.17 -1.10
C GLN A 41 -7.46 2.27 -1.84
N LYS A 42 -8.46 1.46 -1.45
CA LYS A 42 -9.79 1.49 -2.04
C LYS A 42 -10.47 2.85 -1.83
N MET A 43 -10.44 3.41 -0.63
CA MET A 43 -10.99 4.74 -0.35
C MET A 43 -10.37 5.81 -1.26
N CYS A 44 -9.03 5.79 -1.42
CA CYS A 44 -8.35 6.73 -2.31
C CYS A 44 -8.77 6.54 -3.77
N VAL A 45 -8.88 5.28 -4.23
CA VAL A 45 -9.35 4.97 -5.58
C VAL A 45 -10.78 5.46 -5.81
N GLU A 46 -11.68 5.26 -4.83
CA GLU A 46 -13.09 5.68 -4.90
C GLU A 46 -13.26 7.20 -5.05
N VAL A 47 -12.50 7.99 -4.29
CA VAL A 47 -12.57 9.47 -4.40
C VAL A 47 -11.66 10.03 -5.51
N GLY A 48 -10.84 9.19 -6.14
CA GLY A 48 -9.92 9.58 -7.20
C GLY A 48 -8.64 10.28 -6.71
N ALA A 49 -8.24 10.06 -5.46
CA ALA A 49 -7.06 10.67 -4.85
C ALA A 49 -5.75 9.98 -5.27
N THR A 50 -4.67 10.75 -5.34
CA THR A 50 -3.32 10.17 -5.29
C THR A 50 -3.12 9.48 -3.95
N TYR A 51 -2.42 8.34 -3.92
CA TYR A 51 -2.12 7.66 -2.67
C TYR A 51 -0.66 7.29 -2.53
N VAL A 52 -0.19 7.30 -1.28
CA VAL A 52 1.13 6.84 -0.86
C VAL A 52 0.94 6.04 0.44
N ILE A 53 1.14 4.72 0.39
CA ILE A 53 0.84 3.82 1.51
C ILE A 53 2.05 2.94 1.81
N VAL A 54 2.37 2.78 3.10
CA VAL A 54 3.40 1.88 3.64
C VAL A 54 2.70 0.68 4.30
N PRO A 55 2.64 -0.49 3.65
CA PRO A 55 2.03 -1.68 4.23
C PRO A 55 2.92 -2.32 5.32
N CYS A 56 2.33 -2.76 6.44
CA CYS A 56 3.06 -3.41 7.55
C CYS A 56 2.79 -4.91 7.71
N CYS A 57 1.55 -5.35 7.53
CA CYS A 57 1.14 -6.75 7.73
C CYS A 57 0.52 -7.29 6.45
N TYR A 58 1.01 -8.44 5.99
CA TYR A 58 0.63 -9.06 4.74
C TYR A 58 -0.20 -10.34 4.94
N GLY A 59 0.01 -11.08 6.02
CA GLY A 59 -0.70 -12.32 6.33
C GLY A 59 -2.17 -12.13 6.74
N GLN A 60 -2.60 -10.88 6.92
CA GLN A 60 -4.01 -10.50 7.17
C GLN A 60 -4.69 -9.90 5.92
N VAL A 61 -4.23 -10.28 4.72
CA VAL A 61 -4.94 -9.97 3.48
C VAL A 61 -6.24 -10.77 3.36
N SER A 62 -7.14 -10.31 2.48
CA SER A 62 -8.41 -10.97 2.21
C SER A 62 -8.25 -12.45 1.88
N LYS A 63 -9.14 -13.30 2.43
CA LYS A 63 -9.23 -14.73 2.09
C LYS A 63 -9.69 -15.00 0.66
N ASN A 64 -10.06 -13.94 -0.08
CA ASN A 64 -10.56 -14.05 -1.45
C ASN A 64 -9.43 -14.18 -2.49
N GLY A 65 -8.16 -14.17 -2.07
CA GLY A 65 -7.00 -14.28 -2.96
C GLY A 65 -6.56 -12.94 -3.56
N CYS A 66 -5.97 -13.01 -4.75
CA CYS A 66 -5.52 -11.84 -5.52
C CYS A 66 -6.66 -10.86 -5.78
N ARG A 67 -6.37 -9.56 -5.71
CA ARG A 67 -7.29 -8.47 -6.05
C ARG A 67 -7.26 -8.13 -7.53
N SER A 68 -6.10 -8.27 -8.17
CA SER A 68 -5.92 -8.01 -9.59
C SER A 68 -6.26 -9.23 -10.44
N GLN A 69 -6.81 -8.98 -11.62
CA GLN A 69 -7.13 -10.03 -12.59
C GLN A 69 -5.85 -10.72 -13.08
N CYS A 70 -4.79 -9.95 -13.36
CA CYS A 70 -3.55 -10.51 -13.89
C CYS A 70 -2.86 -11.50 -12.93
N LEU A 71 -2.88 -11.27 -11.61
CA LEU A 71 -2.32 -12.23 -10.65
C LEU A 71 -3.30 -13.35 -10.32
N PHE A 72 -4.61 -13.08 -10.33
CA PHE A 72 -5.63 -14.12 -10.14
C PHE A 72 -5.54 -15.25 -11.20
N GLU A 73 -5.09 -14.93 -12.42
CA GLU A 73 -4.88 -15.92 -13.49
C GLU A 73 -3.67 -16.85 -13.26
N HIS A 74 -2.75 -16.48 -12.37
CA HIS A 74 -1.48 -17.20 -12.16
C HIS A 74 -1.32 -17.75 -10.74
N LEU A 75 -2.08 -17.24 -9.77
CA LEU A 75 -2.01 -17.61 -8.36
C LEU A 75 -3.42 -17.89 -7.85
N ASP A 76 -3.63 -19.10 -7.36
CA ASP A 76 -4.88 -19.40 -6.65
C ASP A 76 -4.89 -18.78 -5.24
N CYS A 77 -6.00 -18.94 -4.53
CA CYS A 77 -6.16 -18.37 -3.19
C CYS A 77 -5.18 -18.97 -2.16
N ASN A 78 -4.76 -20.23 -2.33
CA ASN A 78 -3.85 -20.91 -1.43
C ASN A 78 -2.40 -20.48 -1.67
N ASP A 79 -2.00 -20.35 -2.93
CA ASP A 79 -0.70 -19.82 -3.34
C ASP A 79 -0.54 -18.37 -2.84
N PHE A 80 -1.53 -17.52 -3.09
CA PHE A 80 -1.50 -16.13 -2.64
C PHE A 80 -1.45 -16.04 -1.11
N SER A 81 -2.23 -16.84 -0.39
CA SER A 81 -2.20 -16.88 1.07
C SER A 81 -0.86 -17.35 1.63
N THR A 82 -0.21 -18.31 0.96
CA THR A 82 1.13 -18.79 1.32
C THR A 82 2.17 -17.69 1.13
N ILE A 83 2.14 -16.98 0.00
CA ILE A 83 3.02 -15.84 -0.29
C ILE A 83 2.80 -14.72 0.74
N ALA A 84 1.55 -14.36 1.01
CA ALA A 84 1.21 -13.32 1.97
C ALA A 84 1.65 -13.67 3.40
N SER A 85 1.56 -14.95 3.77
CA SER A 85 2.08 -15.44 5.06
C SER A 85 3.61 -15.37 5.13
N ALA A 86 4.30 -15.75 4.05
CA ALA A 86 5.75 -15.67 3.96
C ALA A 86 6.27 -14.21 3.97
N ALA A 87 5.48 -13.26 3.45
CA ALA A 87 5.77 -11.83 3.54
C ALA A 87 5.79 -11.32 4.98
N ASP A 88 5.06 -11.97 5.90
CA ASP A 88 5.04 -11.67 7.34
C ASP A 88 6.07 -12.43 8.16
N PHE A 89 6.85 -13.32 7.53
CA PHE A 89 7.94 -14.00 8.23
C PHE A 89 8.95 -12.96 8.72
N SER A 90 9.02 -12.78 10.04
CA SER A 90 9.74 -11.68 10.65
C SER A 90 11.24 -11.89 10.57
N VAL A 91 11.92 -10.94 9.94
CA VAL A 91 13.34 -10.72 10.17
C VAL A 91 13.44 -9.82 11.39
N ALA A 92 14.22 -10.23 12.38
CA ALA A 92 14.38 -9.45 13.59
C ALA A 92 15.03 -8.09 13.20
N ALA A 93 14.33 -7.00 13.50
CA ALA A 93 14.70 -5.64 13.10
C ALA A 93 15.81 -5.03 13.99
N ASP A 94 16.32 -5.81 14.93
CA ASP A 94 17.40 -5.47 15.86
C ASP A 94 18.79 -5.58 15.22
N ASP A 95 18.90 -6.12 14.00
CA ASP A 95 20.12 -6.17 13.20
C ASP A 95 20.02 -5.19 12.03
N GLU A 96 20.77 -4.09 12.02
CA GLU A 96 20.77 -3.13 10.90
C GLU A 96 21.24 -3.76 9.57
N ASP A 97 21.94 -4.90 9.61
CA ASP A 97 22.37 -5.66 8.43
C ASP A 97 21.31 -6.64 7.92
N PHE A 98 20.09 -6.65 8.51
CA PHE A 98 18.98 -7.48 8.04
C PHE A 98 18.73 -7.42 6.52
N PRO A 99 18.96 -6.28 5.80
CA PRO A 99 18.77 -6.26 4.35
C PRO A 99 19.62 -7.27 3.58
N THR A 100 20.74 -7.74 4.16
CA THR A 100 21.61 -8.75 3.55
C THR A 100 21.18 -10.19 3.83
N SER A 101 20.28 -10.39 4.81
CA SER A 101 19.83 -11.72 5.22
C SER A 101 18.98 -12.41 4.14
N GLU A 102 19.13 -13.73 4.01
CA GLU A 102 18.32 -14.54 3.09
C GLU A 102 16.83 -14.45 3.46
N GLN A 103 16.53 -14.44 4.76
CA GLN A 103 15.18 -14.33 5.29
C GLN A 103 14.51 -13.03 4.82
N PHE A 104 15.22 -11.90 4.90
CA PHE A 104 14.72 -10.63 4.39
C PHE A 104 14.50 -10.68 2.87
N GLN A 105 15.45 -11.23 2.12
CA GLN A 105 15.33 -11.28 0.66
C GLN A 105 14.13 -12.13 0.21
N VAL A 106 13.81 -13.22 0.91
CA VAL A 106 12.60 -14.01 0.67
C VAL A 106 11.34 -13.21 1.05
N ALA A 107 11.29 -12.67 2.27
CA ALA A 107 10.14 -11.88 2.73
C ALA A 107 9.89 -10.67 1.81
N LYS A 108 10.95 -9.99 1.34
CA LYS A 108 10.89 -8.86 0.41
C LYS A 108 10.25 -9.24 -0.91
N LYS A 109 10.62 -10.36 -1.50
CA LYS A 109 9.98 -10.87 -2.73
C LYS A 109 8.49 -11.14 -2.51
N CYS A 110 8.14 -11.77 -1.39
CA CYS A 110 6.74 -12.05 -1.06
C CYS A 110 5.93 -10.76 -0.85
N MET A 111 6.47 -9.77 -0.12
CA MET A 111 5.87 -8.45 0.05
C MET A 111 5.65 -7.77 -1.32
N MET A 112 6.66 -7.83 -2.20
CA MET A 112 6.56 -7.24 -3.54
C MET A 112 5.47 -7.89 -4.40
N ILE A 113 5.23 -9.19 -4.28
CA ILE A 113 4.15 -9.87 -5.02
C ILE A 113 2.78 -9.37 -4.54
N VAL A 114 2.56 -9.31 -3.22
CA VAL A 114 1.29 -8.82 -2.66
C VAL A 114 1.07 -7.35 -3.01
N ASP A 115 2.11 -6.52 -2.97
CA ASP A 115 1.98 -5.10 -3.31
C ASP A 115 1.86 -4.86 -4.82
N ALA A 116 2.46 -5.71 -5.65
CA ALA A 116 2.23 -5.71 -7.09
C ALA A 116 0.76 -6.04 -7.40
N ASP A 117 0.15 -7.00 -6.70
CA ASP A 117 -1.29 -7.28 -6.82
C ASP A 117 -2.16 -6.05 -6.53
N ARG A 118 -1.87 -5.36 -5.41
CA ARG A 118 -2.56 -4.11 -5.03
C ARG A 118 -2.42 -3.03 -6.10
N ASN A 119 -1.21 -2.87 -6.66
CA ASN A 119 -0.93 -1.88 -7.69
C ASN A 119 -1.62 -2.23 -9.02
N SER A 120 -1.58 -3.49 -9.42
CA SER A 120 -2.26 -3.98 -10.62
C SER A 120 -3.77 -3.78 -10.51
N TRP A 121 -4.36 -4.07 -9.35
CA TRP A 121 -5.79 -3.83 -9.11
C TRP A 121 -6.16 -2.36 -9.32
N ALA A 122 -5.39 -1.41 -8.77
CA ALA A 122 -5.69 0.01 -8.94
C ALA A 122 -5.54 0.47 -10.40
N ALA A 123 -4.56 -0.08 -11.13
CA ALA A 123 -4.38 0.18 -12.55
C ALA A 123 -5.53 -0.37 -13.41
N GLU A 124 -5.96 -1.62 -13.14
CA GLU A 124 -7.05 -2.30 -13.85
C GLU A 124 -8.41 -1.70 -13.55
N ALA A 125 -8.72 -1.46 -12.26
CA ALA A 125 -10.05 -1.04 -11.82
C ALA A 125 -10.34 0.44 -12.09
N ALA A 126 -9.30 1.30 -12.07
CA ALA A 126 -9.49 2.75 -12.10
C ALA A 126 -8.46 3.52 -12.94
N GLY A 127 -7.58 2.83 -13.67
CA GLY A 127 -6.66 3.49 -14.60
C GLY A 127 -5.53 4.28 -13.93
N TYR A 128 -5.14 3.91 -12.70
CA TYR A 128 -4.00 4.52 -12.02
C TYR A 128 -2.67 4.18 -12.71
N SER A 129 -1.74 5.12 -12.67
CA SER A 129 -0.31 4.86 -12.83
C SER A 129 0.24 4.52 -11.46
N THR A 130 0.84 3.34 -11.30
CA THR A 130 1.30 2.85 -9.99
C THR A 130 2.80 2.61 -9.96
N SER A 131 3.39 2.73 -8.79
CA SER A 131 4.78 2.33 -8.54
C SER A 131 4.91 1.61 -7.20
N LEU A 132 5.94 0.77 -7.11
CA LEU A 132 6.31 0.04 -5.91
C LEU A 132 7.76 0.39 -5.57
N GLU A 133 7.92 1.19 -4.53
CA GLU A 133 9.21 1.72 -4.09
C GLU A 133 9.61 1.12 -2.74
N SER A 134 10.79 1.50 -2.26
CA SER A 134 11.24 1.18 -0.91
C SER A 134 11.59 2.44 -0.12
N LEU A 135 11.31 2.41 1.18
CA LEU A 135 11.80 3.43 2.11
C LEU A 135 13.34 3.44 2.13
N PHE A 136 13.90 4.63 2.35
CA PHE A 136 15.34 4.85 2.46
C PHE A 136 15.72 5.34 3.87
N PRO A 137 16.75 4.75 4.52
CA PRO A 137 17.52 3.59 4.07
C PRO A 137 16.69 2.30 4.13
N LEU A 138 17.07 1.28 3.36
CA LEU A 138 16.34 0.00 3.34
C LEU A 138 16.33 -0.68 4.73
N SER A 139 17.35 -0.41 5.55
CA SER A 139 17.47 -0.85 6.94
C SER A 139 16.55 -0.13 7.93
N CYS A 140 15.75 0.86 7.51
CA CYS A 140 14.89 1.60 8.44
C CYS A 140 13.77 0.73 9.04
N SER A 141 13.37 -0.34 8.33
CA SER A 141 12.37 -1.31 8.77
C SER A 141 12.37 -2.50 7.81
N PRO A 142 12.17 -3.75 8.26
CA PRO A 142 11.90 -4.88 7.37
C PRO A 142 10.64 -4.68 6.50
N LYS A 143 9.69 -3.85 6.97
CA LYS A 143 8.46 -3.47 6.25
C LYS A 143 8.67 -2.11 5.59
N ASN A 144 9.41 -2.13 4.49
CA ASN A 144 9.88 -0.91 3.82
C ASN A 144 9.28 -0.73 2.42
N ASN A 145 8.28 -1.51 2.01
CA ASN A 145 7.59 -1.26 0.75
C ASN A 145 6.75 0.02 0.83
N LEU A 146 6.69 0.73 -0.29
CA LEU A 146 5.85 1.91 -0.49
C LEU A 146 5.05 1.70 -1.77
N ILE A 147 3.72 1.62 -1.67
CA ILE A 147 2.84 1.60 -2.85
C ILE A 147 2.36 3.03 -3.14
N VAL A 148 2.50 3.43 -4.39
CA VAL A 148 2.11 4.76 -4.87
C VAL A 148 1.18 4.62 -6.06
N GLY A 149 0.12 5.41 -6.09
CA GLY A 149 -0.77 5.49 -7.24
C GLY A 149 -1.16 6.93 -7.54
N VAL A 150 -1.01 7.31 -8.80
CA VAL A 150 -1.46 8.60 -9.35
C VAL A 150 -2.48 8.32 -10.43
N LEU A 151 -3.68 8.89 -10.30
CA LEU A 151 -4.71 8.75 -11.32
C LEU A 151 -4.24 9.46 -12.60
N LYS A 152 -4.26 8.77 -13.75
CA LYS A 152 -3.69 9.31 -15.02
C LYS A 152 -4.27 10.68 -15.42
N LYS A 153 -5.51 10.99 -15.01
CA LYS A 153 -6.13 12.31 -15.23
C LYS A 153 -5.41 13.47 -14.50
N HIS A 154 -4.67 13.18 -13.43
CA HIS A 154 -3.87 14.15 -12.68
C HIS A 154 -2.45 14.30 -13.23
N GLN A 155 -2.03 13.45 -14.17
CA GLN A 155 -0.70 13.54 -14.79
C GLN A 155 -0.63 14.57 -15.93
N SER A 156 -1.78 15.06 -16.43
CA SER A 156 -1.82 16.11 -17.47
C SER A 156 -1.55 17.52 -16.95
N ASP A 157 -1.42 17.70 -15.63
CA ASP A 157 -1.08 18.98 -15.01
C ASP A 157 0.42 19.00 -14.65
N ASP A 158 1.26 18.89 -15.69
CA ASP A 158 2.73 18.91 -15.62
C ASP A 158 3.30 20.30 -15.29
N SER A 159 2.52 21.16 -14.62
CA SER A 159 2.91 22.51 -14.21
C SER A 159 4.04 22.52 -13.16
N TYR A 160 4.35 21.39 -12.52
CA TYR A 160 5.39 21.25 -11.49
C TYR A 160 6.74 20.71 -12.00
N LYS A 161 6.85 20.22 -13.24
CA LYS A 161 8.11 19.71 -13.81
C LYS A 161 9.16 20.81 -14.13
N ASN A 162 8.85 22.07 -13.81
CA ASN A 162 9.73 23.22 -14.00
C ASN A 162 10.14 23.90 -12.67
N LEU A 163 9.99 23.22 -11.53
CA LEU A 163 10.52 23.67 -10.23
C LEU A 163 11.87 23.04 -9.90
#